data_AF-A0A7W9DHW8-F1
#
_entry.id   AF-A0A7W9DHW8-F1
#
_cell.length_a   1.000
_cell.length_b   1.000
_cell.length_c   1.000
_cell.angle_alpha   90.00
_cell.angle_beta   90.00
_cell.angle_gamma   90.00
#
_symmetry.space_group_name_H-M   'P 1'
#
loop_
_entity.id
_entity.type
_entity.pdbx_description
1 polymer ?
#
loop_
_entity_poly.entity_id
_entity_poly.type
_entity_poly.pdbx_seq_one_letter_code
_entity_poly.pdbx_strand_id
1 'polypeptide(L)'
;MSHIQAFLFTALFVLQLADVATTYYIISRQIGREANPLMAWLIRQFGLAPGLLLPKAAMLVALYLAVLEQGIPHWALAGLIALYVWVIYNNVGVIRVGWERAKG
;
A
#
# COMPACT_ATOMS: atom_id res chain seq x y z
N MET A 1 18.47 14.86 -1.08
CA MET A 1 17.29 14.56 -0.25
C MET A 1 17.47 15.21 1.12
N SER A 2 16.49 16.00 1.60
CA SER A 2 16.53 16.58 2.95
C SER A 2 16.18 15.55 4.04
N HIS A 3 16.52 15.81 5.30
CA HIS A 3 16.15 14.92 6.42
C HIS A 3 14.64 14.71 6.53
N ILE A 4 13.84 15.74 6.24
CA ILE A 4 12.37 15.68 6.24
C ILE A 4 11.90 14.75 5.12
N GLN A 5 12.43 14.88 3.91
CA GLN A 5 12.08 13.98 2.79
C GLN A 5 12.47 12.53 3.09
N ALA A 6 13.63 12.30 3.71
CA ALA A 6 14.10 10.97 4.10
C ALA A 6 13.14 10.32 5.12
N PHE A 7 12.69 11.09 6.11
CA PHE A 7 11.72 10.63 7.10
C PHE A 7 10.38 10.28 6.45
N LEU A 8 9.82 11.18 5.61
CA LEU A 8 8.55 10.95 4.92
C LEU A 8 8.63 9.74 3.98
N PHE A 9 9.74 9.58 3.25
CA PHE A 9 9.94 8.43 2.37
C PHE A 9 10.01 7.12 3.16
N THR A 10 10.71 7.12 4.30
CA THR A 10 10.77 5.94 5.19
C THR A 10 9.40 5.59 5.75
N ALA A 11 8.63 6.58 6.19
CA ALA A 11 7.25 6.39 6.64
C ALA A 11 6.37 5.80 5.52
N LEU A 12 6.48 6.34 4.30
CA LEU A 12 5.76 5.84 3.14
C LEU A 12 6.15 4.39 2.80
N PHE A 13 7.43 4.04 2.90
CA PHE A 13 7.93 2.68 2.71
C PHE A 13 7.31 1.70 3.72
N VAL A 14 7.30 2.06 5.00
CA VAL A 14 6.67 1.25 6.05
C VAL A 14 5.17 1.08 5.79
N LEU A 15 4.49 2.14 5.36
CA LEU A 15 3.08 2.09 4.99
C LEU A 15 2.84 1.16 3.78
N GLN A 16 3.72 1.14 2.78
CA GLN A 16 3.61 0.17 1.68
C GLN A 16 3.67 -1.27 2.19
N LEU A 17 4.58 -1.58 3.12
CA LEU A 17 4.69 -2.92 3.69
C LEU A 17 3.42 -3.30 4.47
N ALA A 18 2.88 -2.39 5.26
CA ALA A 18 1.63 -2.60 5.99
C ALA A 18 0.44 -2.81 5.04
N ASP A 19 0.37 -2.04 3.94
CA ASP A 19 -0.66 -2.23 2.91
C ASP A 19 -0.55 -3.60 2.22
N VAL A 20 0.66 -4.02 1.84
CA VAL A 20 0.90 -5.39 1.30
C VAL A 20 0.44 -6.44 2.29
N ALA A 21 0.86 -6.33 3.55
CA ALA A 21 0.56 -7.33 4.56
C ALA A 21 -0.95 -7.45 4.82
N THR A 22 -1.63 -6.32 4.98
CA THR A 22 -3.08 -6.29 5.21
C THR A 22 -3.87 -6.79 4.00
N THR A 23 -3.52 -6.36 2.79
CA THR A 23 -4.19 -6.80 1.55
C THR A 23 -3.95 -8.28 1.27
N TYR A 24 -2.71 -8.75 1.43
CA TYR A 24 -2.36 -10.16 1.31
C TYR A 24 -3.16 -11.01 2.30
N TYR A 25 -3.24 -10.58 3.56
CA TYR A 25 -4.03 -11.28 4.58
C TYR A 25 -5.52 -11.38 4.21
N ILE A 26 -6.13 -10.27 3.79
CA ILE A 26 -7.55 -10.22 3.41
C ILE A 26 -7.85 -11.19 2.27
N ILE A 27 -7.04 -11.15 1.21
CA ILE A 27 -7.28 -11.94 -0.01
C ILE A 27 -6.93 -13.42 0.23
N SER A 28 -5.80 -13.71 0.88
CA SER A 28 -5.37 -15.08 1.17
C SER A 28 -6.33 -15.84 2.07
N ARG A 29 -7.03 -15.13 2.97
CA ARG A 29 -8.05 -15.69 3.87
C ARG A 29 -9.48 -15.61 3.33
N GLN A 30 -9.67 -15.13 2.09
CA GLN A 30 -10.99 -14.92 1.48
C GLN A 30 -11.94 -14.06 2.33
N ILE A 31 -11.40 -13.17 3.18
CA ILE A 31 -12.17 -12.26 4.03
C ILE A 31 -12.85 -11.18 3.19
N GLY A 32 -12.17 -10.74 2.14
CA GLY A 32 -12.63 -9.70 1.22
C GLY A 32 -12.04 -9.88 -0.16
N ARG A 33 -12.26 -8.90 -1.03
CA ARG A 33 -11.72 -8.87 -2.40
C ARG A 33 -10.99 -7.54 -2.62
N GLU A 34 -10.00 -7.57 -3.50
CA GLU A 34 -9.35 -6.36 -3.99
C GLU A 34 -10.37 -5.47 -4.70
N ALA A 35 -10.62 -4.28 -4.17
CA ALA A 35 -11.60 -3.34 -4.71
C ALA A 35 -11.07 -2.60 -5.94
N ASN A 36 -9.74 -2.47 -6.06
CA ASN A 36 -9.13 -1.80 -7.19
C ASN A 36 -9.07 -2.76 -8.42
N PRO A 37 -9.78 -2.46 -9.53
CA PRO A 37 -9.83 -3.35 -10.68
C PRO A 37 -8.46 -3.56 -11.34
N LEU A 38 -7.56 -2.57 -11.28
CA LEU A 38 -6.21 -2.69 -11.81
C LEU A 38 -5.36 -3.64 -10.95
N MET A 39 -5.43 -3.52 -9.63
CA MET A 39 -4.72 -4.45 -8.73
C MET A 39 -5.29 -5.86 -8.82
N ALA A 40 -6.62 -5.98 -8.91
CA ALA A 40 -7.26 -7.27 -9.13
C ALA A 40 -6.79 -7.91 -10.44
N TRP A 41 -6.63 -7.12 -11.51
CA TRP A 41 -6.05 -7.61 -12.76
C TRP A 41 -4.60 -8.06 -12.59
N LEU A 42 -3.74 -7.27 -11.94
CA LEU A 42 -2.34 -7.62 -11.68
C LEU A 42 -2.21 -8.91 -10.85
N ILE A 43 -3.01 -9.04 -9.80
CA ILE A 43 -3.05 -10.25 -8.96
C ILE A 43 -3.49 -11.47 -9.76
N ARG A 44 -4.45 -11.31 -10.69
CA ARG A 44 -4.88 -12.41 -11.57
C ARG A 44 -3.81 -12.82 -12.59
N GLN A 45 -3.03 -11.87 -13.10
CA GLN A 45 -1.99 -12.17 -14.10
C GLN A 45 -0.72 -12.75 -13.47
N PHE A 46 -0.27 -12.19 -12.36
CA PHE A 46 1.03 -12.53 -11.78
C PHE A 46 0.91 -13.42 -10.54
N GLY A 47 -0.26 -13.51 -9.93
CA GLY A 47 -0.47 -14.14 -8.62
C GLY A 47 -0.46 -13.11 -7.49
N LEU A 48 -0.90 -13.51 -6.30
CA LEU A 48 -1.15 -12.61 -5.16
C LEU A 48 0.12 -11.84 -4.73
N ALA A 49 1.22 -12.53 -4.45
CA ALA A 49 2.44 -11.89 -3.98
C ALA A 49 3.08 -10.96 -5.02
N PRO A 50 3.42 -11.41 -6.24
CA PRO A 50 4.03 -10.52 -7.24
C PRO A 50 3.07 -9.44 -7.75
N GLY A 51 1.76 -9.74 -7.86
CA GLY A 51 0.73 -8.77 -8.24
C GLY A 51 0.58 -7.63 -7.24
N LEU A 52 0.85 -7.87 -5.95
CA LEU A 52 0.88 -6.83 -4.91
C LEU A 52 2.22 -6.09 -4.83
N LEU A 53 3.33 -6.81 -4.95
CA LEU A 53 4.68 -6.26 -4.71
C LEU A 53 5.18 -5.41 -5.89
N LEU A 54 5.00 -5.85 -7.13
CA LEU A 54 5.52 -5.17 -8.32
C LEU A 54 5.05 -3.71 -8.47
N PRO A 55 3.75 -3.39 -8.42
CA PRO A 55 3.28 -2.02 -8.58
C PRO A 55 3.76 -1.11 -7.44
N LYS A 56 3.88 -1.64 -6.22
CA LYS A 56 4.40 -0.88 -5.07
C LYS A 56 5.90 -0.63 -5.16
N ALA A 57 6.67 -1.63 -5.59
CA ALA A 57 8.09 -1.48 -5.84
C ALA A 57 8.33 -0.45 -6.95
N ALA A 58 7.58 -0.54 -8.06
CA ALA A 58 7.64 0.43 -9.15
C ALA A 58 7.32 1.86 -8.67
N MET A 59 6.28 2.02 -7.86
CA MET A 59 5.92 3.33 -7.28
C MET A 59 7.02 3.87 -6.37
N LEU A 60 7.59 3.05 -5.47
CA LEU A 60 8.66 3.47 -4.56
C LEU A 60 9.92 3.86 -5.32
N VAL A 61 10.31 3.10 -6.34
CA VAL A 61 11.45 3.43 -7.20
C VAL A 61 11.19 4.74 -7.96
N ALA A 62 10.01 4.90 -8.56
CA ALA A 62 9.66 6.13 -9.27
C ALA A 62 9.69 7.35 -8.35
N LEU A 63 9.14 7.22 -7.13
CA LEU A 63 9.19 8.29 -6.12
C LEU A 63 10.61 8.58 -5.65
N TYR A 64 11.44 7.55 -5.45
CA TYR A 64 12.83 7.72 -5.05
C TYR A 64 13.62 8.50 -6.11
N LEU A 65 13.50 8.11 -7.39
CA LEU A 65 14.16 8.81 -8.50
C LEU A 65 13.65 10.25 -8.64
N ALA A 66 12.34 10.47 -8.55
CA ALA A 66 11.76 11.81 -8.62
C ALA A 66 12.19 12.72 -7.45
N VAL A 67 12.37 12.16 -6.24
CA VAL A 67 12.93 12.91 -5.10
C VAL A 67 14.38 13.31 -5.34
N LEU A 68 15.17 12.46 -6.03
CA LEU A 68 16.57 12.76 -6.36
C LEU A 68 16.71 13.81 -7.47
N GLU A 69 15.93 13.70 -8.54
CA GLU A 69 16.10 14.50 -9.75
C GLU A 69 15.28 15.81 -9.74
N GLN A 70 14.02 15.75 -9.31
CA GLN A 70 13.06 16.85 -9.49
C GLN A 70 12.73 17.58 -8.18
N GLY A 71 13.07 16.97 -7.04
CA GLY A 71 12.80 17.56 -5.72
C GLY A 71 11.31 17.61 -5.42
N ILE A 72 10.68 16.44 -5.22
CA ILE A 72 9.26 16.36 -4.82
C ILE A 72 9.05 17.19 -3.54
N PRO A 73 8.04 18.09 -3.52
CA PRO A 73 7.78 18.91 -2.36
C PRO A 73 7.20 18.06 -1.21
N HIS A 74 7.56 18.43 0.02
CA HIS A 74 7.22 17.67 1.24
C HIS A 74 5.71 17.43 1.39
N TRP A 75 4.88 18.39 0.97
CA TRP A 75 3.43 18.29 1.05
C TRP A 75 2.86 17.18 0.16
N ALA A 76 3.49 16.88 -0.99
CA ALA A 76 3.05 15.80 -1.86
C ALA A 76 3.34 14.43 -1.23
N LEU A 77 4.50 14.26 -0.60
CA LEU A 77 4.84 13.07 0.17
C LEU A 77 3.91 12.90 1.39
N ALA A 78 3.60 13.98 2.09
CA ALA A 78 2.65 13.97 3.20
C ALA A 78 1.23 13.57 2.74
N GLY A 79 0.78 14.08 1.59
CA GLY A 79 -0.50 13.68 0.99
C GLY A 79 -0.57 12.19 0.64
N LEU A 80 0.51 11.64 0.05
CA LEU A 80 0.63 10.21 -0.20
C LEU A 80 0.59 9.37 1.08
N ILE A 81 1.29 9.81 2.13
CA ILE A 81 1.24 9.16 3.45
C ILE A 81 -0.19 9.14 3.98
N ALA A 82 -0.89 10.27 3.96
CA ALA A 82 -2.28 10.36 4.43
C ALA A 82 -3.21 9.41 3.66
N LEU A 83 -3.05 9.34 2.34
CA LEU A 83 -3.78 8.39 1.49
C LEU A 83 -3.51 6.94 1.93
N TYR A 84 -2.25 6.55 2.12
CA TYR A 84 -1.91 5.18 2.51
C TYR A 84 -2.34 4.82 3.93
N VAL A 85 -2.32 5.78 4.86
CA VAL A 85 -2.90 5.60 6.19
C VAL A 85 -4.40 5.30 6.08
N TRP A 86 -5.13 6.03 5.24
CA TRP A 86 -6.56 5.78 4.99
C TRP A 86 -6.81 4.41 4.36
N VAL A 87 -5.99 3.98 3.40
CA VAL A 87 -6.08 2.65 2.80
C VAL A 87 -5.89 1.55 3.86
N ILE A 88 -4.86 1.65 4.69
CA ILE A 88 -4.60 0.68 5.77
C ILE A 88 -5.76 0.66 6.77
N TYR A 89 -6.28 1.83 7.14
CA TYR A 89 -7.44 1.94 8.03
C TYR A 89 -8.65 1.19 7.49
N ASN A 90 -8.96 1.36 6.20
CA ASN A 90 -10.04 0.61 5.54
C ASN A 90 -9.77 -0.90 5.52
N ASN A 91 -8.54 -1.32 5.21
CA ASN A 91 -8.15 -2.73 5.22
C ASN A 91 -8.32 -3.37 6.61
N VAL A 92 -7.91 -2.67 7.67
CA VAL A 92 -8.10 -3.13 9.05
C VAL A 92 -9.59 -3.27 9.38
N GLY A 93 -10.42 -2.33 8.93
CA GLY A 93 -11.88 -2.44 9.05
C GLY A 93 -12.45 -3.71 8.40
N VAL A 94 -12.00 -4.03 7.18
CA VAL A 94 -12.40 -5.25 6.46
C VAL A 94 -11.96 -6.51 7.22
N ILE A 95 -10.73 -6.54 7.75
CA ILE A 95 -10.21 -7.66 8.55
C ILE A 95 -11.08 -7.89 9.78
N ARG A 96 -11.43 -6.81 10.49
CA ARG A 96 -12.27 -6.88 11.70
C ARG A 96 -13.64 -7.47 11.39
N VAL A 97 -14.32 -6.97 10.35
CA VAL A 97 -15.64 -7.49 9.93
C VAL A 97 -15.54 -8.98 9.55
N GLY A 98 -14.46 -9.38 8.87
CA GLY A 98 -14.18 -10.78 8.56
C GLY A 98 -14.07 -11.67 9.80
N TRP A 99 -13.37 -11.20 10.82
CA TRP A 99 -13.23 -11.93 12.08
C TRP A 99 -14.53 -12.05 12.86
N GLU A 100 -15.35 -11.01 12.88
CA GLU A 100 -16.66 -11.05 13.55
C GLU A 100 -17.59 -12.08 12.89
N ARG A 101 -17.57 -12.19 11.55
CA ARG A 101 -18.34 -13.21 10.81
C ARG A 101 -17.86 -14.65 11.04
N ALA A 102 -16.57 -14.86 11.32
CA ALA A 102 -16.04 -16.19 11.59
C ALA A 102 -16.37 -16.72 13.00
N LYS A 103 -16.85 -15.86 13.90
CA LYS A 103 -17.22 -16.20 15.29
C LYS A 103 -18.71 -16.48 15.49
N GLY A 104 -19.57 -16.07 14.56
CA GLY A 104 -21.02 -16.30 14.58
C GLY A 104 -21.41 -17.47 13.70
#